data_AF-A0A8C5VPA7-F1
#
_entry.id   AF-A0A8C5VPA7-F1
#
_cell.length_a   1.000
_cell.length_b   1.000
_cell.length_c   1.000
_cell.angle_alpha   90.00
_cell.angle_beta   90.00
_cell.angle_gamma   90.00
#
_symmetry.space_group_name_H-M   'P 1'
#
loop_
_entity.id
_entity.type
_entity.pdbx_description
1 polymer ?
#
loop_
_entity_poly.entity_id
_entity_poly.type
_entity_poly.pdbx_seq_one_letter_code
_entity_poly.pdbx_strand_id
1 'polypeptide(L)'
;MQALFHVAVAGCLCAATVYTGIFEGVFVQVGYEHYAEVPVAGLPAFLAMPFNSLVNLGYVLLGVYWLRRNSEMGRASYLEAVFAGMALLYGPVQWLRIWTQMHSAAVLDQWLTLPIFAWPLAWCFYLDRGWKPWLFLSIECLSLASYGLALLHPHGFEATLGVHVVATVGQRLDLRAQRQYGSTSSATYLALGVFSCLGFMVLKLCDHQLTRWHLFQYLTGHFWSKVCDVLQFHFAFLFLTNLSTCQRLHPERKTH
;
A
#
# COMPACT_ATOMS: atom_id res chain seq x y z
N MET A 1 -17.94 -9.01 4.32
CA MET A 1 -18.12 -8.86 5.78
C MET A 1 -16.89 -9.33 6.54
N GLN A 2 -16.54 -10.63 6.53
CA GLN A 2 -15.40 -11.16 7.31
C GLN A 2 -14.04 -10.52 6.98
N ALA A 3 -13.73 -10.31 5.70
CA ALA A 3 -12.48 -9.65 5.28
C ALA A 3 -12.32 -8.25 5.89
N LEU A 4 -13.35 -7.41 5.80
CA LEU A 4 -13.35 -6.05 6.35
C LEU A 4 -13.27 -6.06 7.88
N PHE A 5 -13.92 -7.03 8.53
CA PHE A 5 -13.79 -7.22 9.97
C PHE A 5 -12.35 -7.53 10.37
N HIS A 6 -11.66 -8.43 9.66
CA HIS A 6 -10.25 -8.73 9.93
C HIS A 6 -9.34 -7.51 9.72
N VAL A 7 -9.56 -6.72 8.66
CA VAL A 7 -8.82 -5.47 8.43
C VAL A 7 -9.07 -4.48 9.57
N ALA A 8 -10.32 -4.31 9.99
CA ALA A 8 -10.67 -3.42 11.09
C ALA A 8 -10.02 -3.85 12.41
N VAL A 9 -10.07 -5.15 12.74
CA VAL A 9 -9.43 -5.71 13.94
C VAL A 9 -7.91 -5.49 13.89
N ALA A 10 -7.27 -5.84 12.78
CA ALA A 10 -5.82 -5.64 12.63
C ALA A 10 -5.44 -4.16 12.72
N GLY A 11 -6.21 -3.27 12.09
CA GLY A 11 -6.03 -1.82 12.18
C GLY A 11 -6.18 -1.28 13.60
N CYS A 12 -7.19 -1.74 14.34
CA CYS A 12 -7.39 -1.37 15.74
C CYS A 12 -6.24 -1.85 16.63
N LEU A 13 -5.75 -3.08 16.41
CA LEU A 13 -4.60 -3.62 17.13
C LEU A 13 -3.34 -2.80 16.86
N CYS A 14 -3.10 -2.41 15.60
CA CYS A 14 -1.98 -1.54 15.24
C CYS A 14 -2.11 -0.18 15.93
N ALA A 15 -3.28 0.45 15.85
CA ALA A 15 -3.54 1.73 16.50
C ALA A 15 -3.31 1.64 18.01
N ALA A 16 -3.94 0.66 18.69
CA ALA A 16 -3.78 0.44 20.12
C ALA A 16 -2.32 0.25 20.52
N THR A 17 -1.56 -0.55 19.76
CA THR A 17 -0.13 -0.80 20.00
C THR A 17 0.69 0.48 19.87
N VAL A 18 0.46 1.31 18.84
CA VAL A 18 1.14 2.60 18.72
C VAL A 18 0.85 3.50 19.92
N TYR A 19 -0.39 3.53 20.41
CA TYR A 19 -0.78 4.30 21.60
C TYR A 19 -0.24 3.75 22.93
N THR A 20 0.32 2.54 22.97
CA THR A 20 1.04 2.05 24.16
C THR A 20 2.44 2.67 24.32
N GLY A 21 2.94 3.37 23.31
CA GLY A 21 4.25 4.03 23.34
C GLY A 21 5.43 3.13 22.90
N ILE A 22 5.18 1.88 22.49
CA ILE A 22 6.24 0.94 22.02
C ILE A 22 7.11 1.54 20.89
N PHE A 23 6.55 2.45 20.09
CA PHE A 23 7.23 3.07 18.97
C PHE A 23 7.66 4.53 19.19
N GLU A 24 7.66 5.05 20.42
CA GLU A 24 8.06 6.44 20.71
C GLU A 24 9.48 6.77 20.23
N GLY A 25 10.39 5.79 20.26
CA GLY A 25 11.77 5.95 19.78
C GLY A 25 11.94 5.96 18.26
N VAL A 26 10.88 5.70 17.47
CA VAL A 26 10.99 5.69 16.01
C VAL A 26 11.19 7.11 15.49
N PHE A 27 12.17 7.28 14.61
CA PHE A 27 12.36 8.55 13.90
C PHE A 27 11.31 8.70 12.79
N VAL A 28 10.46 9.72 12.92
CA VAL A 28 9.49 10.10 11.89
C VAL A 28 9.56 11.60 11.63
N GLN A 29 9.46 11.97 10.35
CA GLN A 29 9.35 13.36 9.93
C GLN A 29 7.91 13.83 10.11
N VAL A 30 7.77 14.83 10.97
CA VAL A 30 6.51 15.46 11.40
C VAL A 30 6.73 16.96 11.36
N GLY A 31 5.76 17.70 10.82
CA GLY A 31 5.89 19.13 10.55
C GLY A 31 5.63 19.44 9.07
N TYR A 32 5.05 20.62 8.81
CA TYR A 32 4.73 21.04 7.45
C TYR A 32 5.96 21.35 6.61
N GLU A 33 7.09 21.66 7.23
CA GLU A 33 8.39 21.89 6.59
C GLU A 33 8.91 20.67 5.79
N HIS A 34 8.41 19.47 6.11
CA HIS A 34 8.75 18.25 5.39
C HIS A 34 7.93 18.06 4.11
N TYR A 35 6.99 18.95 3.83
CA TYR A 35 6.18 18.94 2.62
C TYR A 35 6.47 20.18 1.78
N ALA A 36 6.55 20.00 0.46
CA ALA A 36 6.66 21.13 -0.46
C ALA A 36 5.35 21.92 -0.60
N GLU A 37 4.20 21.32 -0.26
CA GLU A 37 2.91 21.99 -0.34
C GLU A 37 2.76 22.94 0.85
N VAL A 38 2.75 24.24 0.58
CA VAL A 38 2.64 25.26 1.63
C VAL A 38 1.23 25.24 2.22
N PRO A 39 1.08 25.22 3.57
CA PRO A 39 -0.22 25.34 4.20
C PRO A 39 -0.96 26.61 3.80
N VAL A 40 -2.24 26.49 3.43
CA VAL A 40 -3.08 27.62 3.02
C VAL A 40 -3.74 28.25 4.26
N ALA A 41 -3.42 29.52 4.51
CA ALA A 41 -4.02 30.29 5.59
C ALA A 41 -5.56 30.38 5.43
N GLY A 42 -6.30 30.14 6.53
CA GLY A 42 -7.75 30.20 6.56
C GLY A 42 -8.48 28.88 6.25
N LEU A 43 -7.77 27.85 5.79
CA LEU A 43 -8.33 26.49 5.73
C LEU A 43 -8.27 25.79 7.10
N PRO A 44 -9.22 24.89 7.41
CA PRO A 44 -9.13 24.08 8.62
C PRO A 44 -7.91 23.14 8.57
N ALA A 45 -7.37 22.76 9.72
CA ALA A 45 -6.12 21.99 9.80
C ALA A 45 -6.13 20.68 8.99
N PHE A 46 -7.27 20.01 8.86
CA PHE A 46 -7.40 18.79 8.06
C PHE A 46 -7.36 19.02 6.55
N LEU A 47 -7.43 20.28 6.09
CA LEU A 47 -7.24 20.70 4.71
C LEU A 47 -6.12 21.73 4.56
N ALA A 48 -5.24 21.86 5.56
CA ALA A 48 -4.16 22.84 5.54
C ALA A 48 -3.30 22.72 4.28
N MET A 49 -3.01 21.48 3.85
CA MET A 49 -2.39 21.15 2.57
C MET A 49 -3.45 20.50 1.67
N PRO A 50 -4.25 21.26 0.91
CA PRO A 50 -5.45 20.76 0.24
C PRO A 50 -5.19 19.60 -0.73
N PHE A 51 -4.12 19.64 -1.53
CA PHE A 51 -3.83 18.57 -2.49
C PHE A 51 -3.35 17.30 -1.79
N ASN A 52 -2.40 17.40 -0.86
CA ASN A 52 -1.94 16.29 -0.03
C ASN A 52 -3.04 15.70 0.85
N SER A 53 -4.04 16.50 1.23
CA SER A 53 -5.21 16.05 1.99
C SER A 53 -6.22 15.32 1.09
N LEU A 54 -6.60 15.92 -0.04
CA LEU A 54 -7.65 15.39 -0.93
C LEU A 54 -7.20 14.15 -1.70
N VAL A 55 -5.90 13.98 -2.00
CA VAL A 55 -5.39 12.78 -2.67
C VAL A 55 -5.69 11.49 -1.88
N ASN A 56 -5.86 11.59 -0.55
CA ASN A 56 -6.24 10.45 0.30
C ASN A 56 -7.63 9.89 -0.02
N LEU A 57 -8.53 10.69 -0.60
CA LEU A 57 -9.81 10.21 -1.12
C LEU A 57 -9.61 9.20 -2.25
N GLY A 58 -8.49 9.25 -2.97
CA GLY A 58 -8.14 8.28 -3.99
C GLY A 58 -8.11 6.84 -3.46
N TYR A 59 -7.50 6.61 -2.29
CA TYR A 59 -7.49 5.26 -1.68
C TYR A 59 -8.88 4.81 -1.25
N VAL A 60 -9.66 5.72 -0.66
CA VAL A 60 -11.03 5.43 -0.22
C VAL A 60 -11.89 5.06 -1.44
N LEU A 61 -11.88 5.88 -2.49
CA LEU A 61 -12.63 5.63 -3.71
C LEU A 61 -12.17 4.34 -4.39
N LEU A 62 -10.87 4.06 -4.43
CA LEU A 62 -10.32 2.83 -4.99
C LEU A 62 -10.79 1.59 -4.20
N GLY A 63 -10.73 1.64 -2.87
CA GLY A 63 -11.22 0.57 -2.00
C GLY A 63 -12.72 0.32 -2.19
N VAL A 64 -13.53 1.39 -2.24
CA VAL A 64 -14.98 1.27 -2.51
C VAL A 64 -15.22 0.67 -3.90
N TYR A 65 -14.49 1.14 -4.92
CA TYR A 65 -14.62 0.66 -6.28
C TYR A 65 -14.38 -0.86 -6.37
N TRP A 66 -13.29 -1.36 -5.80
CA TRP A 66 -12.96 -2.79 -5.85
C TRP A 66 -13.92 -3.64 -5.01
N LEU A 67 -14.35 -3.18 -3.84
CA LEU A 67 -15.37 -3.89 -3.05
C LEU A 67 -16.71 -4.01 -3.78
N ARG A 68 -17.10 -2.99 -4.54
CA ARG A 68 -18.33 -3.02 -5.34
C ARG A 68 -18.19 -3.88 -6.59
N ARG A 69 -17.01 -3.87 -7.21
CA ARG A 69 -16.72 -4.67 -8.40
C ARG A 69 -16.68 -6.17 -8.09
N ASN A 70 -16.16 -6.55 -6.92
CA ASN A 70 -15.93 -7.92 -6.43
C ASN A 70 -15.96 -8.98 -7.54
N SER A 71 -14.88 -9.02 -8.30
CA SER A 71 -14.79 -9.84 -9.52
C SER A 71 -14.45 -11.31 -9.24
N GLU A 72 -13.95 -11.59 -8.05
CA GLU A 72 -13.48 -12.92 -7.67
C GLU A 72 -14.54 -13.74 -6.93
N MET A 73 -14.37 -15.07 -6.94
CA MET A 73 -15.22 -16.01 -6.22
C MET A 73 -14.42 -16.78 -5.15
N GLY A 74 -15.10 -17.24 -4.11
CA GLY A 74 -14.50 -18.06 -3.05
C GLY A 74 -13.38 -17.34 -2.28
N ARG A 75 -12.24 -18.00 -2.09
CA ARG A 75 -11.12 -17.47 -1.29
C ARG A 75 -10.38 -16.31 -1.97
N ALA A 76 -10.43 -16.21 -3.30
CA ALA A 76 -9.87 -15.06 -4.02
C ALA A 76 -10.66 -13.77 -3.74
N SER A 77 -11.99 -13.86 -3.61
CA SER A 77 -12.85 -12.73 -3.19
C SER A 77 -12.49 -12.22 -1.80
N TYR A 78 -12.13 -13.13 -0.88
CA TYR A 78 -11.63 -12.72 0.44
C TYR A 78 -10.32 -11.94 0.32
N LEU A 79 -9.37 -12.37 -0.52
CA LEU A 79 -8.09 -11.67 -0.69
C LEU A 79 -8.27 -10.30 -1.35
N GLU A 80 -9.16 -10.20 -2.35
CA GLU A 80 -9.56 -8.94 -2.98
C GLU A 80 -10.19 -7.99 -1.96
N ALA A 81 -11.13 -8.49 -1.15
CA ALA A 81 -11.84 -7.69 -0.16
C ALA A 81 -10.93 -7.23 0.99
N VAL A 82 -9.95 -8.02 1.41
CA VAL A 82 -8.94 -7.58 2.40
C VAL A 82 -8.08 -6.47 1.79
N PHE A 83 -7.57 -6.64 0.58
CA PHE A 83 -6.72 -5.61 -0.04
C PHE A 83 -7.48 -4.29 -0.24
N ALA A 84 -8.75 -4.37 -0.63
CA ALA A 84 -9.60 -3.20 -0.79
C ALA A 84 -9.94 -2.57 0.56
N GLY A 85 -10.17 -3.38 1.59
CA GLY A 85 -10.32 -2.92 2.97
C GLY A 85 -9.07 -2.20 3.49
N MET A 86 -7.87 -2.71 3.18
CA MET A 86 -6.62 -2.05 3.55
C MET A 86 -6.50 -0.66 2.90
N ALA A 87 -6.85 -0.52 1.62
CA ALA A 87 -6.90 0.79 0.96
C ALA A 87 -7.93 1.74 1.61
N LEU A 88 -9.12 1.23 1.96
CA LEU A 88 -10.14 2.00 2.67
C LEU A 88 -9.67 2.51 4.04
N LEU A 89 -8.93 1.69 4.77
CA LEU A 89 -8.39 2.04 6.09
C LEU A 89 -7.21 3.01 5.99
N TYR A 90 -6.33 2.80 5.00
CA TYR A 90 -5.09 3.54 4.87
C TYR A 90 -5.31 5.00 4.49
N GLY A 91 -6.26 5.30 3.59
CA GLY A 91 -6.57 6.69 3.19
C GLY A 91 -6.84 7.62 4.40
N PRO A 92 -7.77 7.28 5.30
CA PRO A 92 -8.01 8.03 6.54
C PRO A 92 -6.80 8.12 7.47
N VAL A 93 -6.00 7.07 7.62
CA VAL A 93 -4.79 7.09 8.46
C VAL A 93 -3.75 8.05 7.89
N GLN A 94 -3.51 7.99 6.58
CA GLN A 94 -2.57 8.89 5.90
C GLN A 94 -3.06 10.34 5.98
N TRP A 95 -4.37 10.56 5.87
CA TRP A 95 -4.96 11.88 6.06
C TRP A 95 -4.81 12.36 7.51
N LEU A 96 -5.03 11.48 8.49
CA LEU A 96 -4.85 11.80 9.91
C LEU A 96 -3.41 12.26 10.21
N ARG A 97 -2.40 11.63 9.61
CA ARG A 97 -1.01 12.06 9.69
C ARG A 97 -0.83 13.51 9.21
N ILE A 98 -1.38 13.84 8.05
CA ILE A 98 -1.29 15.19 7.45
C ILE A 98 -2.02 16.23 8.30
N TRP A 99 -3.21 15.87 8.79
CA TRP A 99 -4.01 16.75 9.61
C TRP A 99 -3.35 17.04 10.96
N THR A 100 -3.03 15.98 11.70
CA THR A 100 -2.66 16.11 13.12
C THR A 100 -1.20 16.44 13.32
N GLN A 101 -0.32 16.10 12.35
CA GLN A 101 1.12 16.17 12.53
C GLN A 101 1.54 15.53 13.87
N MET A 102 0.90 14.43 14.26
CA MET A 102 1.25 13.69 15.47
C MET A 102 2.26 12.60 15.13
N HIS A 103 3.25 12.40 16.00
CA HIS A 103 4.21 11.30 15.90
C HIS A 103 3.50 9.94 15.78
N SER A 104 2.52 9.68 16.64
CA SER A 104 1.74 8.43 16.62
C SER A 104 0.99 8.22 15.30
N ALA A 105 0.43 9.27 14.70
CA ALA A 105 -0.24 9.17 13.40
C ALA A 105 0.76 8.87 12.27
N ALA A 106 1.97 9.46 12.32
CA ALA A 106 3.04 9.18 11.36
C ALA A 106 3.59 7.75 11.48
N VAL A 107 3.75 7.26 12.71
CA VAL A 107 4.13 5.87 12.99
C VAL A 107 3.05 4.89 12.48
N LEU A 108 1.78 5.15 12.78
CA LEU A 108 0.67 4.29 12.34
C LEU A 108 0.58 4.22 10.81
N ASP A 109 0.74 5.35 10.13
CA ASP A 109 0.81 5.45 8.67
C ASP A 109 1.94 4.57 8.11
N GLN A 110 3.18 4.74 8.59
CA GLN A 110 4.31 3.91 8.16
C GLN A 110 4.08 2.42 8.45
N TRP A 111 3.59 2.09 9.65
CA TRP A 111 3.49 0.70 10.07
C TRP A 111 2.42 -0.07 9.28
N LEU A 112 1.26 0.55 9.02
CA LEU A 112 0.22 -0.03 8.17
C LEU A 112 0.62 -0.11 6.69
N THR A 113 1.58 0.69 6.24
CA THR A 113 2.10 0.62 4.86
C THR A 113 2.76 -0.73 4.58
N LEU A 114 3.44 -1.34 5.55
CA LEU A 114 4.17 -2.59 5.33
C LEU A 114 3.26 -3.77 4.94
N PRO A 115 2.22 -4.14 5.72
CA PRO A 115 1.33 -5.25 5.35
C PRO A 115 0.60 -5.00 4.02
N ILE A 116 0.29 -3.74 3.72
CA ILE A 116 -0.26 -3.35 2.40
C ILE A 116 0.67 -3.78 1.25
N PHE A 117 1.97 -3.49 1.37
CA PHE A 117 2.95 -3.87 0.37
C PHE A 117 3.24 -5.38 0.36
N ALA A 118 3.07 -6.07 1.49
CA ALA A 118 3.18 -7.52 1.59
C ALA A 118 1.98 -8.27 0.98
N TRP A 119 0.79 -7.68 0.98
CA TRP A 119 -0.44 -8.37 0.58
C TRP A 119 -0.42 -8.96 -0.85
N PRO A 120 0.09 -8.25 -1.87
CA PRO A 120 0.21 -8.84 -3.21
C PRO A 120 1.12 -10.07 -3.24
N LEU A 121 2.16 -10.12 -2.39
CA LEU A 121 3.02 -11.29 -2.23
C LEU A 121 2.20 -12.50 -1.73
N ALA A 122 1.41 -12.29 -0.67
CA ALA A 122 0.55 -13.31 -0.09
C ALA A 122 -0.49 -13.81 -1.10
N TRP A 123 -1.08 -12.91 -1.90
CA TRP A 123 -2.02 -13.28 -2.96
C TRP A 123 -1.32 -14.07 -4.08
N CYS A 124 -0.11 -13.69 -4.48
CA CYS A 124 0.67 -14.48 -5.44
C CYS A 124 0.97 -15.89 -4.91
N PHE A 125 1.30 -16.04 -3.62
CA PHE A 125 1.44 -17.36 -2.98
C PHE A 125 0.15 -18.16 -2.96
N TYR A 126 -1.00 -17.51 -2.78
CA TYR A 126 -2.31 -18.17 -2.91
C TYR A 126 -2.52 -18.72 -4.32
N LEU A 127 -2.16 -17.95 -5.35
CA LEU A 127 -2.29 -18.39 -6.74
C LEU A 127 -1.37 -19.57 -7.04
N ASP A 128 -0.15 -19.58 -6.52
CA ASP A 128 0.81 -20.66 -6.74
C ASP A 128 0.49 -21.93 -5.91
N ARG A 129 0.22 -21.77 -4.61
CA ARG A 129 0.19 -22.87 -3.63
C ARG A 129 -1.18 -23.14 -3.01
N GLY A 130 -2.21 -22.41 -3.44
CA GLY A 130 -3.56 -22.50 -2.91
C GLY A 130 -3.74 -21.85 -1.53
N TRP A 131 -4.87 -22.14 -0.89
CA TRP A 131 -5.25 -21.54 0.39
C TRP A 131 -4.40 -22.09 1.55
N LYS A 132 -3.49 -21.25 2.08
CA LYS A 132 -2.65 -21.55 3.25
C LYS A 132 -2.72 -20.39 4.26
N PRO A 133 -3.76 -20.33 5.10
CA PRO A 133 -4.04 -19.17 5.94
C PRO A 133 -2.90 -18.86 6.92
N TRP A 134 -2.24 -19.90 7.46
CA TRP A 134 -1.08 -19.74 8.32
C TRP A 134 0.11 -19.10 7.62
N LEU A 135 0.34 -19.42 6.34
CA LEU A 135 1.39 -18.77 5.56
C LEU A 135 1.08 -17.28 5.38
N PHE A 136 -0.17 -16.93 5.06
CA PHE A 136 -0.58 -15.54 4.88
C PHE A 136 -0.48 -14.75 6.19
N LEU A 137 -0.91 -15.35 7.31
CA LEU A 137 -0.74 -14.76 8.63
C LEU A 137 0.75 -14.55 8.96
N SER A 138 1.62 -15.53 8.68
CA SER A 138 3.06 -15.38 8.91
C SER A 138 3.68 -14.27 8.05
N ILE A 139 3.25 -14.10 6.79
CA ILE A 139 3.70 -13.01 5.93
C ILE A 139 3.31 -11.65 6.53
N GLU A 140 2.06 -11.49 6.96
CA GLU A 140 1.57 -10.25 7.56
C GLU A 140 2.24 -9.96 8.92
N CYS A 141 2.40 -10.98 9.77
CA CYS A 141 3.10 -10.85 11.04
C CYS A 141 4.58 -10.48 10.85
N LEU A 142 5.26 -11.10 9.88
CA LEU A 142 6.64 -10.76 9.55
C LEU A 142 6.74 -9.34 9.00
N SER A 143 5.78 -8.93 8.16
CA SER A 143 5.69 -7.57 7.64
C SER A 143 5.54 -6.55 8.77
N LEU A 144 4.63 -6.78 9.72
CA LEU A 144 4.48 -5.91 10.90
C LEU A 144 5.73 -5.92 11.79
N ALA A 145 6.32 -7.10 12.05
CA ALA A 145 7.50 -7.23 12.89
C ALA A 145 8.73 -6.53 12.28
N SER A 146 8.85 -6.50 10.96
CA SER A 146 9.95 -5.86 10.25
C SER A 146 10.01 -4.34 10.45
N TYR A 147 8.93 -3.71 10.93
CA TYR A 147 8.95 -2.32 11.37
C TYR A 147 9.84 -2.08 12.58
N GLY A 148 10.18 -3.13 13.35
CA GLY A 148 11.15 -3.04 14.42
C GLY A 148 12.52 -2.50 13.97
N LEU A 149 12.87 -2.60 12.68
CA LEU A 149 14.08 -1.97 12.15
C LEU A 149 14.05 -0.43 12.27
N ALA A 150 12.88 0.19 12.23
CA ALA A 150 12.71 1.64 12.40
C ALA A 150 12.99 2.12 13.84
N LEU A 151 12.96 1.21 14.83
CA LEU A 151 13.44 1.49 16.19
C LEU A 151 14.97 1.48 16.28
N LEU A 152 15.63 0.76 15.38
CA LEU A 152 17.08 0.55 15.43
C LEU A 152 17.84 1.55 14.53
N HIS A 153 17.18 2.08 13.50
CA HIS A 153 17.83 2.94 12.52
C HIS A 153 16.87 4.00 11.94
N PRO A 154 17.31 5.27 11.74
CA PRO A 154 16.45 6.34 11.19
C PRO A 154 15.88 6.06 9.81
N HIS A 155 16.57 5.24 9.00
CA HIS A 155 16.11 4.78 7.69
C HIS A 155 15.55 3.35 7.70
N GLY A 156 15.21 2.83 8.89
CA GLY A 156 14.76 1.45 9.05
C GLY A 156 13.44 1.19 8.34
N PHE A 157 12.52 2.16 8.33
CA PHE A 157 11.27 2.06 7.58
C PHE A 157 11.53 1.98 6.06
N GLU A 158 12.35 2.87 5.52
CA GLU A 158 12.68 2.92 4.09
C GLU A 158 13.37 1.64 3.62
N ALA A 159 14.31 1.12 4.43
CA ALA A 159 14.98 -0.14 4.15
C ALA A 159 13.98 -1.30 4.13
N THR A 160 13.13 -1.42 5.15
CA THR A 160 12.11 -2.46 5.23
C THR A 160 11.11 -2.38 4.08
N LEU A 161 10.63 -1.18 3.74
CA LEU A 161 9.73 -0.96 2.61
C LEU A 161 10.41 -1.34 1.28
N GLY A 162 11.68 -0.98 1.10
CA GLY A 162 12.49 -1.38 -0.06
C GLY A 162 12.58 -2.90 -0.20
N VAL A 163 12.80 -3.62 0.90
CA VAL A 163 12.78 -5.10 0.90
C VAL A 163 11.42 -5.65 0.50
N HIS A 164 10.31 -5.07 1.00
CA HIS A 164 8.96 -5.50 0.60
C HIS A 164 8.70 -5.28 -0.89
N VAL A 165 9.13 -4.14 -1.43
CA VAL A 165 9.04 -3.84 -2.86
C VAL A 165 9.86 -4.84 -3.67
N VAL A 166 11.13 -5.06 -3.31
CA VAL A 166 12.01 -6.01 -4.02
C VAL A 166 11.48 -7.43 -3.93
N ALA A 167 11.00 -7.88 -2.77
CA ALA A 167 10.40 -9.20 -2.59
C ALA A 167 9.13 -9.36 -3.44
N THR A 168 8.27 -8.34 -3.46
CA THR A 168 7.02 -8.35 -4.23
C THR A 168 7.28 -8.29 -5.74
N VAL A 169 8.15 -7.40 -6.19
CA VAL A 169 8.52 -7.27 -7.60
C VAL A 169 9.31 -8.50 -8.05
N GLY A 170 10.27 -8.95 -7.25
CA GLY A 170 11.05 -10.16 -7.47
C GLY A 170 10.17 -11.38 -7.58
N GLN A 171 9.26 -11.62 -6.63
CA GLN A 171 8.30 -12.71 -6.73
C GLN A 171 7.40 -12.54 -7.95
N ARG A 172 6.85 -11.35 -8.23
CA ARG A 172 6.00 -11.11 -9.40
C ARG A 172 6.71 -11.34 -10.75
N LEU A 173 8.00 -11.02 -10.82
CA LEU A 173 8.88 -11.31 -11.97
C LEU A 173 9.26 -12.79 -12.04
N ASP A 174 9.46 -13.44 -10.89
CA ASP A 174 9.81 -14.85 -10.71
C ASP A 174 8.58 -15.77 -10.75
N LEU A 175 7.38 -15.21 -10.86
CA LEU A 175 6.15 -15.99 -10.90
C LEU A 175 6.17 -16.88 -12.14
N ARG A 176 6.45 -18.16 -11.88
CA ARG A 176 5.92 -19.28 -12.66
C ARG A 176 4.46 -19.02 -13.05
N ALA A 177 3.65 -18.36 -12.22
CA ALA A 177 2.28 -17.98 -12.56
C ALA A 177 2.15 -16.98 -13.72
N GLN A 178 3.03 -15.97 -13.85
CA GLN A 178 3.05 -15.08 -15.03
C GLN A 178 3.55 -15.84 -16.26
N ARG A 179 4.53 -16.74 -16.10
CA ARG A 179 5.00 -17.62 -17.18
C ARG A 179 3.98 -18.70 -17.58
N GLN A 180 3.12 -19.15 -16.68
CA GLN A 180 2.19 -20.26 -16.87
C GLN A 180 0.77 -19.82 -17.23
N TYR A 181 0.33 -18.67 -16.70
CA TYR A 181 -1.04 -18.15 -16.82
C TYR A 181 -1.10 -16.67 -17.22
N GLY A 182 0.05 -16.01 -17.39
CA GLY A 182 0.10 -14.60 -17.74
C GLY A 182 -0.34 -14.33 -19.18
N SER A 183 -1.03 -13.22 -19.34
CA SER A 183 -1.37 -12.60 -20.62
C SER A 183 -0.52 -11.34 -20.85
N THR A 184 -0.52 -10.82 -22.08
CA THR A 184 0.06 -9.50 -22.37
C THR A 184 -0.51 -8.42 -21.44
N SER A 185 -1.81 -8.48 -21.15
CA SER A 185 -2.48 -7.55 -20.22
C SER A 185 -1.91 -7.64 -18.80
N SER A 186 -1.72 -8.85 -18.25
CA SER A 186 -1.10 -9.02 -16.93
C SER A 186 0.35 -8.49 -16.88
N ALA A 187 1.11 -8.66 -17.96
CA ALA A 187 2.47 -8.12 -18.06
C ALA A 187 2.46 -6.59 -18.06
N THR A 188 1.51 -5.98 -18.79
CA THR A 188 1.30 -4.53 -18.79
C THR A 188 0.92 -4.02 -17.40
N TYR A 189 0.00 -4.68 -16.69
CA TYR A 189 -0.37 -4.28 -15.33
C TYR A 189 0.79 -4.41 -14.35
N LEU A 190 1.62 -5.45 -14.49
CA LEU A 190 2.83 -5.58 -13.69
C LEU A 190 3.80 -4.42 -13.95
N ALA A 191 4.08 -4.10 -15.22
CA ALA A 191 4.98 -3.00 -15.58
C ALA A 191 4.46 -1.65 -15.09
N LEU A 192 3.17 -1.37 -15.26
CA LEU A 192 2.53 -0.15 -14.76
C LEU A 192 2.55 -0.07 -13.23
N GLY A 193 2.35 -1.20 -12.54
CA GLY A 193 2.46 -1.29 -11.08
C GLY A 193 3.88 -1.02 -10.58
N VAL A 194 4.91 -1.57 -11.23
CA VAL A 194 6.32 -1.31 -10.90
C VAL A 194 6.67 0.15 -11.17
N PHE A 195 6.27 0.70 -12.31
CA PHE A 195 6.50 2.11 -12.64
C PHE A 195 5.83 3.04 -11.63
N SER A 196 4.59 2.73 -11.23
CA SER A 196 3.87 3.47 -10.19
C SER A 196 4.57 3.38 -8.83
N CYS A 197 5.08 2.20 -8.45
CA CYS A 197 5.85 2.02 -7.22
C CYS A 197 7.15 2.83 -7.21
N LEU A 198 7.87 2.86 -8.33
CA LEU A 198 9.06 3.71 -8.48
C LEU A 198 8.69 5.19 -8.40
N GLY A 199 7.60 5.60 -9.04
CA GLY A 199 7.08 6.97 -8.94
C GLY A 199 6.74 7.36 -7.50
N PHE A 200 6.07 6.48 -6.75
CA PHE A 200 5.78 6.70 -5.33
C PHE A 200 7.05 6.95 -4.51
N MET A 201 8.10 6.14 -4.70
CA MET A 201 9.34 6.31 -3.94
C MET A 201 10.11 7.57 -4.38
N VAL A 202 10.34 7.74 -5.69
CA VAL A 202 11.21 8.81 -6.23
C VAL A 202 10.58 10.19 -6.04
N LEU A 203 9.29 10.35 -6.35
CA LEU A 203 8.62 11.65 -6.25
C LEU A 203 8.51 12.14 -4.80
N LYS A 204 8.36 11.19 -3.86
CA LYS A 204 8.39 11.50 -2.43
C LYS A 204 9.78 11.93 -1.96
N LEU A 205 10.84 11.22 -2.37
CA LEU A 205 12.21 11.55 -1.98
C LEU A 205 12.67 12.90 -2.56
N CYS A 206 12.21 13.23 -3.76
CA CYS A 206 12.59 14.45 -4.47
C CYS A 206 11.58 15.60 -4.28
N ASP A 207 10.65 15.52 -3.32
CA ASP A 207 9.51 16.46 -3.22
C ASP A 207 9.93 17.93 -3.32
N HIS A 208 10.83 18.37 -2.44
CA HIS A 208 11.35 19.74 -2.43
C HIS A 208 12.19 20.07 -3.67
N GLN A 209 12.95 19.12 -4.20
CA GLN A 209 13.81 19.36 -5.37
C GLN A 209 12.97 19.58 -6.64
N LEU A 210 11.83 18.90 -6.75
CA LEU A 210 10.94 18.95 -7.90
C LEU A 210 10.23 20.31 -8.03
N THR A 211 10.07 21.06 -6.93
CA THR A 211 9.43 22.40 -6.92
C THR A 211 10.08 23.42 -7.86
N ARG A 212 11.31 23.15 -8.34
CA ARG A 212 11.99 23.93 -9.39
C ARG A 212 11.24 23.93 -10.72
N TRP A 213 10.39 22.95 -10.96
CA TRP A 213 9.60 22.81 -12.19
C TRP A 213 8.15 23.20 -11.93
N HIS A 214 7.54 23.93 -12.87
CA HIS A 214 6.21 24.55 -12.70
C HIS A 214 5.11 23.55 -12.31
N LEU A 215 5.16 22.31 -12.84
CA LEU A 215 4.18 21.27 -12.50
C LEU A 215 4.16 20.97 -10.99
N PHE A 216 5.31 21.02 -10.33
CA PHE A 216 5.51 20.63 -8.94
C PHE A 216 5.42 21.79 -7.94
N GLN A 217 5.15 23.01 -8.41
CA GLN A 217 4.94 24.17 -7.54
C GLN A 217 3.59 24.13 -6.83
N TYR A 218 2.57 23.55 -7.47
CA TYR A 218 1.23 23.42 -6.93
C TYR A 218 0.86 21.97 -6.64
N LEU A 219 1.16 21.06 -7.57
CA LEU A 219 0.96 19.62 -7.41
C LEU A 219 2.31 19.00 -7.10
N THR A 220 2.66 18.97 -5.82
CA THR A 220 4.01 18.65 -5.34
C THR A 220 4.43 17.21 -5.61
N GLY A 221 5.72 16.91 -5.43
CA GLY A 221 6.21 15.54 -5.57
C GLY A 221 5.51 14.60 -4.59
N HIS A 222 5.22 15.07 -3.38
CA HIS A 222 4.42 14.32 -2.40
C HIS A 222 3.02 14.04 -2.93
N PHE A 223 2.31 15.02 -3.50
CA PHE A 223 1.00 14.79 -4.13
C PHE A 223 1.07 13.71 -5.21
N TRP A 224 1.99 13.86 -6.18
CA TRP A 224 2.12 12.88 -7.27
C TRP A 224 2.58 11.51 -6.78
N SER A 225 3.40 11.45 -5.74
CA SER A 225 3.79 10.17 -5.12
C SER A 225 2.57 9.40 -4.61
N LYS A 226 1.57 10.10 -4.06
CA LYS A 226 0.32 9.49 -3.57
C LYS A 226 -0.61 9.10 -4.71
N VAL A 227 -0.64 9.86 -5.80
CA VAL A 227 -1.30 9.42 -7.04
C VAL A 227 -0.66 8.12 -7.55
N CYS A 228 0.67 8.05 -7.57
CA CYS A 228 1.39 6.84 -7.92
C CYS A 228 1.10 5.67 -6.96
N ASP A 229 0.98 5.89 -5.66
CA ASP A 229 0.60 4.86 -4.69
C ASP A 229 -0.82 4.32 -4.96
N VAL A 230 -1.81 5.20 -5.20
CA VAL A 230 -3.17 4.79 -5.61
C VAL A 230 -3.16 3.99 -6.92
N LEU A 231 -2.38 4.42 -7.91
CA LEU A 231 -2.23 3.69 -9.17
C LEU A 231 -1.53 2.33 -8.96
N GLN A 232 -0.52 2.27 -8.08
CA GLN A 232 0.14 1.03 -7.72
C GLN A 232 -0.85 0.01 -7.15
N PHE A 233 -1.71 0.43 -6.21
CA PHE A 233 -2.80 -0.41 -5.72
C PHE A 233 -3.70 -0.87 -6.86
N HIS A 234 -4.15 0.05 -7.71
CA HIS A 234 -5.06 -0.27 -8.81
C HIS A 234 -4.47 -1.30 -9.78
N PHE A 235 -3.22 -1.12 -10.19
CA PHE A 235 -2.53 -2.06 -11.06
C PHE A 235 -2.22 -3.40 -10.37
N ALA A 236 -1.98 -3.39 -9.05
CA ALA A 236 -1.87 -4.63 -8.28
C ALA A 236 -3.18 -5.43 -8.29
N PHE A 237 -4.34 -4.76 -8.11
CA PHE A 237 -5.64 -5.43 -8.27
C PHE A 237 -5.84 -5.98 -9.69
N LEU A 238 -5.62 -5.16 -10.73
CA LEU A 238 -5.78 -5.60 -12.11
C LEU A 238 -4.89 -6.80 -12.43
N PHE A 239 -3.63 -6.78 -11.99
CA PHE A 239 -2.70 -7.89 -12.13
C PHE A 239 -3.22 -9.17 -11.44
N LEU A 240 -3.58 -9.08 -10.15
CA LEU A 240 -3.96 -10.25 -9.34
C LEU A 240 -5.29 -10.87 -9.79
N THR A 241 -6.28 -10.04 -10.13
CA THR A 241 -7.58 -10.49 -10.67
C THR A 241 -7.46 -11.07 -12.07
N ASN A 242 -6.63 -10.50 -12.95
CA ASN A 242 -6.38 -11.07 -14.28
C ASN A 242 -5.73 -12.45 -14.17
N LEU A 243 -4.71 -12.60 -13.32
CA LEU A 243 -4.09 -13.90 -13.05
C LEU A 243 -5.06 -14.90 -12.41
N SER A 244 -5.87 -14.46 -11.44
CA SER A 244 -6.90 -15.30 -10.81
C SER A 244 -7.92 -15.82 -11.82
N THR A 245 -8.31 -14.97 -12.79
CA THR A 245 -9.22 -15.35 -13.88
C THR A 245 -8.55 -16.33 -14.85
N CYS A 246 -7.33 -16.06 -15.30
CA CYS A 246 -6.58 -16.95 -16.19
C CYS A 246 -6.31 -18.32 -15.56
N GLN A 247 -6.03 -18.38 -14.26
CA GLN A 247 -5.88 -19.64 -13.53
C GLN A 247 -7.19 -20.46 -13.52
N ARG A 248 -8.34 -19.81 -13.31
CA ARG A 248 -9.66 -20.47 -13.33
C ARG A 248 -9.98 -21.07 -14.69
N LEU A 249 -9.55 -20.43 -15.78
CA LEU A 249 -9.76 -20.91 -17.15
C LEU A 249 -8.87 -22.12 -17.52
N HIS A 250 -7.77 -22.35 -16.80
CA HIS A 250 -6.85 -23.46 -17.04
C HIS A 250 -6.63 -24.35 -15.79
N PRO A 251 -7.69 -25.03 -15.29
CA PRO A 251 -7.60 -25.85 -14.07
C PRO A 251 -6.75 -27.11 -14.25
N GLU A 252 -6.61 -27.65 -15.47
CA GLU A 252 -5.93 -28.92 -15.76
C GLU A 252 -4.40 -28.90 -15.58
N ARG A 253 -3.78 -27.72 -15.42
CA ARG A 253 -2.32 -27.61 -15.21
C ARG A 253 -1.86 -27.87 -13.77
N LYS A 254 -2.76 -28.17 -12.84
CA LYS A 254 -2.43 -28.41 -11.41
C LYS A 254 -2.09 -29.87 -11.07
N THR A 255 -2.23 -30.81 -12.00
CA THR A 255 -1.84 -32.21 -11.81
C THR A 255 -0.45 -32.44 -12.38
N HIS A 256 0.61 -32.02 -11.67
CA HIS A 256 1.96 -32.61 -11.75
C HIS A 256 2.79 -32.20 -10.54
#